data_AF-A0A8R2D1Q4-F1
#
_entry.id   AF-A0A8R2D1Q4-F1
#
_cell.length_a   1.000
_cell.length_b   1.000
_cell.length_c   1.000
_cell.angle_alpha   90.00
_cell.angle_beta   90.00
_cell.angle_gamma   90.00
#
_symmetry.space_group_name_H-M   'P 1'
#
loop_
_entity.id
_entity.type
_entity.pdbx_description
1 polymer ?
#
loop_
_entity_poly.entity_id
_entity_poly.type
_entity_poly.pdbx_seq_one_letter_code
_entity_poly.pdbx_strand_id
1 'polypeptide(L)'
;MARKFKSKKQKKVKDVFEQISKRNEELKGKTNEPPKDPKRQDVPRSLREFMQLKKLAKRSLKNINQPYIDIGNRFTKNNQKCAFELEEKPEQVHVIRESGVVATEAVAVLTSKEKLLQAKRKRQLKTKLKRDKKREKKKQKLDEDTQDKVEHATEYVKDNFEFGETVHCPPNLTVKPRKAVINHFENRPGRKDDLFLKSMLADTGNSAKTKKISDVILKKPSKSAIQRKAFTGKRKALSISDRRIIEKERDSAVLAYRQLKKNVNNKTE
;
A
#
# COMPACT_ATOMS: atom_id res chain seq x y z
N MET A 1 -9.05 -53.14 8.25
CA MET A 1 -8.26 -52.76 9.46
C MET A 1 -7.91 -51.28 9.41
N ALA A 2 -8.42 -50.46 10.33
CA ALA A 2 -8.21 -49.01 10.32
C ALA A 2 -6.79 -48.62 10.79
N ARG A 3 -6.07 -47.80 10.00
CA ARG A 3 -4.76 -47.25 10.38
C ARG A 3 -4.92 -46.23 11.51
N LYS A 4 -4.36 -46.54 12.69
CA LYS A 4 -4.26 -45.60 13.82
C LYS A 4 -3.28 -44.47 13.47
N PHE A 5 -3.78 -43.26 13.25
CA PHE A 5 -2.92 -42.07 13.09
C PHE A 5 -2.34 -41.67 14.45
N LYS A 6 -1.01 -41.68 14.57
CA LYS A 6 -0.34 -41.20 15.79
C LYS A 6 -0.52 -39.69 15.91
N SER A 7 -1.03 -39.22 17.05
CA SER A 7 -1.19 -37.79 17.32
C SER A 7 0.17 -37.11 17.36
N LYS A 8 0.23 -35.87 16.85
CA LYS A 8 1.44 -35.06 16.84
C LYS A 8 1.78 -34.70 18.29
N LYS A 9 2.91 -35.18 18.80
CA LYS A 9 3.39 -34.86 20.15
C LYS A 9 3.45 -33.34 20.31
N GLN A 10 2.82 -32.82 21.36
CA GLN A 10 2.91 -31.40 21.71
C GLN A 10 4.37 -31.07 22.02
N LYS A 11 4.90 -30.03 21.37
CA LYS A 11 6.27 -29.57 21.65
C LYS A 11 6.27 -28.99 23.06
N LYS A 12 7.19 -29.45 23.90
CA LYS A 12 7.41 -28.87 25.24
C LYS A 12 7.66 -27.36 25.09
N VAL A 13 7.08 -26.57 26.01
CA VAL A 13 7.36 -25.14 26.12
C VAL A 13 8.84 -24.99 26.41
N LYS A 14 9.56 -24.25 25.57
CA LYS A 14 10.98 -23.98 25.77
C LYS A 14 11.15 -23.06 26.97
N ASP A 15 12.17 -23.32 27.78
CA ASP A 15 12.50 -22.44 28.90
C ASP A 15 12.85 -21.04 28.37
N VAL A 16 12.19 -20.04 28.92
CA VAL A 16 12.30 -18.64 28.49
C VAL A 16 13.70 -18.13 28.76
N PHE A 17 14.31 -18.53 29.87
CA PHE A 17 15.65 -18.07 30.27
C PHE A 17 16.74 -18.62 29.35
N GLU A 18 16.67 -19.91 29.01
CA GLU A 18 17.58 -20.51 28.03
C GLU A 18 17.47 -19.85 26.65
N GLN A 19 16.25 -19.47 26.25
CA GLN A 19 16.03 -18.80 24.97
C GLN A 19 16.63 -17.39 24.96
N ILE A 20 16.53 -16.66 26.07
CA ILE A 20 17.14 -15.34 26.23
C ILE A 20 18.66 -15.46 26.25
N SER A 21 19.22 -16.41 27.00
CA SER A 21 20.67 -16.67 27.06
C SER A 21 21.24 -16.99 25.68
N LYS A 22 20.64 -17.94 24.94
CA LYS A 22 21.06 -18.26 23.56
C LYS A 22 20.99 -17.07 22.64
N ARG A 23 19.92 -16.27 22.73
CA ARG A 23 19.78 -15.04 21.94
C ARG A 23 20.89 -14.04 22.27
N ASN A 24 21.22 -13.86 23.55
CA ASN A 24 22.25 -12.93 23.98
C ASN A 24 23.66 -13.39 23.55
N GLU A 25 23.93 -14.70 23.63
CA GLU A 25 25.16 -15.31 23.09
C GLU A 25 25.26 -15.13 21.57
N GLU A 26 24.16 -15.32 20.84
CA GLU A 26 24.12 -15.08 19.39
C GLU A 26 24.32 -13.62 19.01
N LEU A 27 23.92 -12.67 19.86
CA LEU A 27 24.06 -11.23 19.62
C LEU A 27 25.45 -10.71 20.04
N LYS A 28 26.15 -11.44 20.92
CA LYS A 28 27.53 -11.13 21.32
C LYS A 28 28.43 -11.14 20.08
N GLY A 29 29.08 -10.02 19.78
CA GLY A 29 29.91 -9.87 18.57
C GLY A 29 29.14 -9.67 17.25
N LYS A 30 27.87 -9.26 17.28
CA LYS A 30 27.17 -8.80 16.06
C LYS A 30 26.80 -7.33 16.11
N THR A 31 26.78 -6.75 17.30
CA THR A 31 26.45 -5.36 17.55
C THR A 31 27.71 -4.56 17.82
N ASN A 32 27.85 -3.41 17.17
CA ASN A 32 28.94 -2.45 17.33
C ASN A 32 30.35 -2.94 16.97
N GLU A 33 30.47 -4.06 16.25
CA GLU A 33 31.75 -4.38 15.60
C GLU A 33 32.03 -3.37 14.48
N PRO A 34 33.27 -2.89 14.33
CA PRO A 34 33.63 -2.06 13.19
C PRO A 34 33.36 -2.82 11.87
N PRO A 35 33.02 -2.13 10.78
CA PRO A 35 32.87 -2.76 9.48
C PRO A 35 34.13 -3.57 9.13
N LYS A 36 33.96 -4.83 8.69
CA LYS A 36 35.09 -5.69 8.28
C LYS A 36 35.94 -5.06 7.18
N ASP A 37 35.29 -4.31 6.29
CA ASP A 37 35.92 -3.64 5.16
C ASP A 37 35.51 -2.15 5.16
N PRO A 38 36.42 -1.19 5.42
CA PRO A 38 36.06 0.23 5.51
C PRO A 38 35.66 0.85 4.17
N LYS A 39 36.08 0.25 3.04
CA LYS A 39 35.75 0.72 1.68
C LYS A 39 34.52 0.03 1.08
N ARG A 40 34.02 -1.03 1.72
CA ARG A 40 32.94 -1.87 1.17
C ARG A 40 31.67 -1.63 1.97
N GLN A 41 30.79 -0.80 1.43
CA GLN A 41 29.46 -0.60 2.00
C GLN A 41 28.53 -1.72 1.56
N ASP A 42 28.07 -2.55 2.51
CA ASP A 42 27.14 -3.63 2.20
C ASP A 42 25.78 -3.07 1.76
N VAL A 43 25.33 -3.50 0.59
CA VAL A 43 24.03 -3.09 0.03
C VAL A 43 22.91 -3.82 0.76
N PRO A 44 21.87 -3.11 1.26
CA PRO A 44 20.71 -3.70 1.92
C PRO A 44 20.05 -4.80 1.09
N ARG A 45 19.52 -5.84 1.77
CA ARG A 45 18.91 -7.02 1.12
C ARG A 45 17.80 -6.63 0.14
N SER A 46 16.91 -5.73 0.53
CA SER A 46 15.82 -5.24 -0.32
C SER A 46 16.32 -4.59 -1.60
N LEU A 47 17.39 -3.80 -1.53
CA LEU A 47 18.00 -3.16 -2.68
C LEU A 47 18.72 -4.19 -3.58
N ARG A 48 19.38 -5.18 -2.97
CA ARG A 48 19.99 -6.31 -3.70
C ARG A 48 18.95 -7.09 -4.50
N GLU A 49 17.82 -7.44 -3.88
CA GLU A 49 16.70 -8.13 -4.51
C GLU A 49 16.10 -7.26 -5.64
N PHE A 50 15.90 -5.96 -5.40
CA PHE A 50 15.42 -5.04 -6.41
C PHE A 50 16.36 -4.92 -7.63
N MET A 51 17.68 -4.83 -7.40
CA MET A 51 18.67 -4.80 -8.48
C MET A 51 18.68 -6.10 -9.28
N GLN A 52 18.52 -7.26 -8.62
CA GLN A 52 18.40 -8.55 -9.30
C GLN A 52 17.14 -8.60 -10.17
N LEU A 53 15.98 -8.19 -9.65
CA LEU A 53 14.74 -8.10 -10.42
C LEU A 53 14.88 -7.15 -11.62
N LYS A 54 15.53 -6.00 -11.44
CA LYS A 54 15.81 -5.05 -12.54
C LYS A 54 16.69 -5.69 -13.62
N LYS A 55 17.70 -6.48 -13.24
CA LYS A 55 18.55 -7.22 -14.19
C LYS A 55 17.76 -8.28 -14.95
N LEU A 56 16.91 -9.05 -14.26
CA LEU A 56 16.04 -10.06 -14.89
C LEU A 56 15.05 -9.43 -15.87
N ALA A 57 14.40 -8.33 -15.49
CA ALA A 57 13.49 -7.60 -16.37
C ALA A 57 14.21 -7.01 -17.60
N LYS A 58 15.44 -6.49 -17.43
CA LYS A 58 16.24 -6.03 -18.58
C LYS A 58 16.65 -7.17 -19.51
N ARG A 59 16.88 -8.38 -18.98
CA ARG A 59 17.19 -9.57 -19.79
C ARG A 59 15.94 -10.06 -20.54
N SER A 60 14.77 -10.08 -19.91
CA SER A 60 13.52 -10.50 -20.58
C SER A 60 13.14 -9.57 -21.73
N LEU A 61 13.45 -8.28 -21.65
CA LEU A 61 13.21 -7.31 -22.73
C LEU A 61 14.15 -7.51 -23.93
N LYS A 62 15.34 -8.10 -23.74
CA LYS A 62 16.31 -8.34 -24.83
C LYS A 62 16.01 -9.60 -25.64
N ASN A 63 15.15 -10.49 -25.14
CA ASN A 63 14.77 -11.74 -25.82
C ASN A 63 13.42 -11.62 -26.56
N ILE A 64 12.92 -10.41 -26.81
CA ILE A 64 11.68 -10.16 -27.56
C ILE A 64 11.99 -10.20 -29.07
N ASN A 65 12.46 -11.36 -29.54
CA ASN A 65 12.33 -11.79 -30.94
C ASN A 65 11.33 -12.97 -31.03
N GLN A 66 10.42 -13.09 -30.06
CA GLN A 66 9.31 -14.02 -30.16
C GLN A 66 8.04 -13.27 -30.58
N PRO A 67 7.32 -13.76 -31.60
CA PRO A 67 6.05 -13.18 -32.00
C PRO A 67 5.08 -13.28 -30.83
N TYR A 68 4.49 -12.15 -30.50
CA TYR A 68 3.45 -12.01 -29.48
C TYR A 68 2.28 -12.93 -29.83
N ILE A 69 2.15 -14.07 -29.13
CA ILE A 69 0.96 -14.91 -29.20
C ILE A 69 -0.11 -14.21 -28.35
N ASP A 70 -1.08 -13.61 -29.02
CA ASP A 70 -2.22 -12.93 -28.43
C ASP A 70 -3.15 -13.96 -27.78
N ILE A 71 -2.90 -14.31 -26.51
CA ILE A 71 -3.77 -15.18 -25.72
C ILE A 71 -5.00 -14.37 -25.30
N GLY A 72 -5.86 -14.06 -26.27
CA GLY A 72 -6.99 -13.16 -26.08
C GLY A 72 -8.18 -13.37 -26.99
N ASN A 73 -8.11 -14.24 -28.01
CA ASN A 73 -9.25 -14.54 -28.89
C ASN A 73 -9.41 -16.06 -29.10
N ARG A 74 -9.97 -16.75 -28.11
CA ARG A 74 -10.65 -18.03 -28.37
C ARG A 74 -12.05 -17.72 -28.92
N PHE A 75 -12.12 -17.46 -30.23
CA PHE A 75 -13.38 -17.60 -30.95
C PHE A 75 -13.71 -19.10 -31.01
N THR A 76 -14.75 -19.50 -30.27
CA THR A 76 -15.42 -20.78 -30.48
C THR A 76 -16.02 -20.76 -31.88
N LYS A 77 -15.47 -21.55 -32.79
CA LYS A 77 -16.09 -21.86 -34.09
C LYS A 77 -17.32 -22.74 -33.82
N ASN A 78 -18.47 -22.11 -33.59
CA ASN A 78 -19.74 -22.78 -33.83
C ASN A 78 -20.22 -22.37 -35.22
N ASN A 79 -20.25 -23.37 -36.08
CA ASN A 79 -20.76 -23.34 -37.43
C ASN A 79 -22.25 -23.00 -37.41
N GLN A 80 -22.61 -21.76 -37.75
CA GLN A 80 -23.87 -21.48 -38.41
C GLN A 80 -23.57 -20.64 -39.63
N LYS A 81 -23.85 -21.24 -40.80
CA LYS A 81 -23.96 -20.57 -42.09
C LYS A 81 -24.93 -19.40 -41.92
N CYS A 82 -24.43 -18.18 -42.02
CA CYS A 82 -25.22 -17.08 -42.54
C CYS A 82 -24.55 -16.68 -43.85
N ALA A 83 -25.19 -17.07 -44.95
CA ALA A 83 -24.92 -16.51 -46.25
C ALA A 83 -25.08 -14.98 -46.14
N PHE A 84 -23.99 -14.26 -46.34
CA PHE A 84 -24.05 -12.88 -46.74
C PHE A 84 -23.30 -12.84 -48.07
N GLU A 85 -24.09 -12.74 -49.13
CA GLU A 85 -23.65 -12.60 -50.50
C GLU A 85 -22.59 -11.51 -50.56
N LEU A 86 -21.43 -11.84 -51.14
CA LEU A 86 -20.51 -10.84 -51.61
C LEU A 86 -21.22 -10.15 -52.79
N GLU A 87 -21.83 -9.00 -52.52
CA GLU A 87 -22.07 -8.03 -53.60
C GLU A 87 -20.70 -7.60 -54.11
N GLU A 88 -20.38 -8.08 -55.32
CA GLU A 88 -19.27 -7.58 -56.12
C GLU A 88 -19.48 -6.08 -56.35
N LYS A 89 -18.47 -5.29 -55.96
CA LYS A 89 -18.47 -3.85 -56.21
C LYS A 89 -18.56 -3.62 -57.72
N PRO A 90 -19.44 -2.73 -58.22
CA PRO A 90 -19.40 -2.36 -59.62
C PRO A 90 -18.07 -1.67 -59.93
N GLU A 91 -17.43 -2.15 -60.98
CA GLU A 91 -16.22 -1.60 -61.57
C GLU A 91 -16.39 -0.08 -61.81
N GLN A 92 -15.41 0.71 -61.36
CA GLN A 92 -15.36 2.12 -61.67
C GLN A 92 -15.07 2.31 -63.15
N VAL A 93 -16.10 2.68 -63.90
CA VAL A 93 -15.98 3.14 -65.29
C VAL A 93 -15.20 4.46 -65.30
N HIS A 94 -13.97 4.43 -65.80
CA HIS A 94 -13.24 5.63 -66.17
C HIS A 94 -13.82 6.18 -67.48
N VAL A 95 -14.66 7.21 -67.39
CA VAL A 95 -15.02 8.02 -68.56
C VAL A 95 -13.86 8.99 -68.81
N ILE A 96 -13.11 8.76 -69.88
CA ILE A 96 -12.14 9.72 -70.41
C ILE A 96 -12.94 10.86 -71.04
N ARG A 97 -12.83 12.06 -70.48
CA ARG A 97 -13.16 13.32 -71.17
C ARG A 97 -11.87 14.07 -71.40
N GLU A 98 -11.63 14.39 -72.67
CA GLU A 98 -10.55 15.24 -73.13
C GLU A 98 -10.84 16.69 -72.70
N SER A 99 -10.28 17.11 -71.57
CA SER A 99 -9.82 18.48 -71.30
C SER A 99 -9.36 18.58 -69.85
N GLY A 100 -8.25 19.29 -69.67
CA GLY A 100 -7.41 19.19 -68.49
C GLY A 100 -8.04 19.67 -67.19
N VAL A 101 -7.45 19.14 -66.11
CA VAL A 101 -7.50 19.61 -64.71
C VAL A 101 -8.74 19.17 -63.93
N VAL A 102 -8.58 18.09 -63.17
CA VAL A 102 -9.41 17.81 -61.98
C VAL A 102 -8.48 17.55 -60.80
N ALA A 103 -8.39 18.54 -59.90
CA ALA A 103 -7.84 18.34 -58.57
C ALA A 103 -8.73 17.34 -57.82
N THR A 104 -8.18 16.19 -57.46
CA THR A 104 -8.86 15.22 -56.58
C THR A 104 -8.64 15.63 -55.13
N GLU A 105 -9.41 16.60 -54.65
CA GLU A 105 -9.59 16.79 -53.20
C GLU A 105 -10.41 15.62 -52.66
N ALA A 106 -9.71 14.57 -52.21
CA ALA A 106 -10.31 13.48 -51.46
C ALA A 106 -10.76 14.00 -50.09
N VAL A 107 -11.96 14.59 -50.02
CA VAL A 107 -12.64 14.86 -48.76
C VAL A 107 -13.05 13.50 -48.18
N ALA A 108 -12.14 12.93 -47.39
CA ALA A 108 -12.37 11.70 -46.65
C ALA A 108 -13.51 11.92 -45.65
N VAL A 109 -14.72 11.53 -46.03
CA VAL A 109 -15.89 11.48 -45.15
C VAL A 109 -15.62 10.38 -44.12
N LEU A 110 -14.94 10.76 -43.04
CA LEU A 110 -14.63 9.87 -41.92
C LEU A 110 -15.92 9.23 -41.44
N THR A 111 -15.94 7.91 -41.44
CA THR A 111 -17.07 7.14 -40.91
C THR A 111 -17.27 7.50 -39.43
N SER A 112 -18.51 7.42 -38.93
CA SER A 112 -18.83 7.74 -37.53
C SER A 112 -17.96 6.96 -36.52
N LYS A 113 -17.54 5.74 -36.89
CA LYS A 113 -16.62 4.89 -36.11
C LYS A 113 -15.20 5.47 -36.02
N GLU A 114 -14.65 6.03 -37.10
CA GLU A 114 -13.33 6.64 -37.10
C GLU A 114 -13.29 7.95 -36.30
N LYS A 115 -14.35 8.76 -36.38
CA LYS A 115 -14.50 9.97 -35.56
C LYS A 115 -14.51 9.61 -34.06
N LEU A 116 -15.19 8.53 -33.67
CA LEU A 116 -15.20 8.03 -32.29
C LEU A 116 -13.81 7.53 -31.85
N LEU A 117 -13.08 6.86 -32.73
CA LEU A 117 -11.73 6.34 -32.45
C LEU A 117 -10.72 7.49 -32.27
N GLN A 118 -10.78 8.51 -33.13
CA GLN A 118 -9.96 9.71 -33.01
C GLN A 118 -10.29 10.50 -31.73
N ALA A 119 -11.57 10.61 -31.36
CA ALA A 119 -11.98 11.26 -30.12
C ALA A 119 -11.45 10.52 -28.87
N LYS A 120 -11.48 9.16 -28.87
CA LYS A 120 -10.87 8.36 -27.80
C LYS A 120 -9.37 8.56 -27.70
N ARG A 121 -8.64 8.57 -28.83
CA ARG A 121 -7.18 8.85 -28.86
C ARG A 121 -6.86 10.24 -28.33
N LYS A 122 -7.59 11.28 -28.76
CA LYS A 122 -7.42 12.66 -28.26
C LYS A 122 -7.67 12.77 -26.76
N ARG A 123 -8.69 12.08 -26.21
CA ARG A 123 -8.94 12.03 -24.77
C ARG A 123 -7.80 11.35 -23.99
N GLN A 124 -7.27 10.23 -24.49
CA GLN A 124 -6.15 9.55 -23.84
C GLN A 124 -4.85 10.37 -23.86
N LEU A 125 -4.58 11.11 -24.93
CA LEU A 125 -3.42 12.00 -25.00
C LEU A 125 -3.56 13.17 -24.01
N LYS A 126 -4.75 13.79 -23.92
CA LYS A 126 -5.02 14.87 -22.94
C LYS A 126 -4.86 14.40 -21.49
N THR A 127 -5.29 13.18 -21.15
CA THR A 127 -5.13 12.64 -19.78
C THR A 127 -3.68 12.30 -19.45
N LYS A 128 -2.90 11.77 -20.40
CA LYS A 128 -1.46 11.53 -20.24
C LYS A 128 -0.71 12.85 -20.01
N LEU A 129 -0.90 13.84 -20.87
CA LEU A 129 -0.25 15.15 -20.76
C LEU A 129 -0.54 15.84 -19.40
N LYS A 130 -1.79 15.78 -18.92
CA LYS A 130 -2.15 16.33 -17.60
C LYS A 130 -1.44 15.60 -16.44
N ARG A 131 -1.22 14.29 -16.58
CA ARG A 131 -0.54 13.48 -15.57
C ARG A 131 0.97 13.76 -15.55
N ASP A 132 1.57 13.96 -16.71
CA ASP A 132 3.01 14.25 -16.84
C ASP A 132 3.33 15.65 -16.34
N LYS A 133 2.54 16.67 -16.70
CA LYS A 133 2.66 18.03 -16.13
C LYS A 133 2.54 18.06 -14.60
N LYS A 134 1.70 17.20 -14.01
CA LYS A 134 1.59 17.06 -12.55
C LYS A 134 2.81 16.37 -11.93
N ARG A 135 3.45 15.45 -12.64
CA ARG A 135 4.68 14.77 -12.19
C ARG A 135 5.88 15.71 -12.25
N GLU A 136 6.03 16.49 -13.32
CA GLU A 136 7.08 17.49 -13.45
C GLU A 136 7.01 18.54 -12.34
N LYS A 137 5.83 19.12 -12.08
CA LYS A 137 5.63 20.05 -10.96
C LYS A 137 5.98 19.46 -9.59
N LYS A 138 5.80 18.15 -9.41
CA LYS A 138 6.17 17.48 -8.16
C LYS A 138 7.67 17.25 -8.04
N LYS A 139 8.36 17.01 -9.17
CA LYS A 139 9.81 16.88 -9.20
C LYS A 139 10.48 18.21 -8.91
N GLN A 140 10.04 19.28 -9.60
CA GLN A 140 10.52 20.64 -9.36
C GLN A 140 10.43 21.04 -7.88
N LYS A 141 9.30 20.80 -7.22
CA LYS A 141 9.17 21.06 -5.76
C LYS A 141 10.12 20.25 -4.89
N LEU A 142 10.40 19.00 -5.26
CA LEU A 142 11.35 18.17 -4.51
C LEU A 142 12.80 18.63 -4.74
N ASP A 143 13.11 19.11 -5.95
CA ASP A 143 14.41 19.63 -6.32
C ASP A 143 14.65 20.99 -5.61
N GLU A 144 13.64 21.86 -5.55
CA GLU A 144 13.64 23.10 -4.74
C GLU A 144 13.86 22.78 -3.24
N ASP A 145 13.04 21.89 -2.65
CA ASP A 145 13.17 21.47 -1.23
C ASP A 145 14.54 20.83 -0.92
N THR A 146 15.24 20.29 -1.91
CA THR A 146 16.59 19.72 -1.73
C THR A 146 17.67 20.76 -1.91
N GLN A 147 17.51 21.73 -2.80
CA GLN A 147 18.42 22.87 -2.93
C GLN A 147 18.41 23.73 -1.66
N ASP A 148 17.24 24.09 -1.13
CA ASP A 148 17.12 24.87 0.11
C ASP A 148 17.85 24.18 1.29
N LYS A 149 17.73 22.86 1.39
CA LYS A 149 18.41 22.08 2.45
C LYS A 149 19.92 22.02 2.27
N VAL A 150 20.40 22.01 1.03
CA VAL A 150 21.83 22.03 0.73
C VAL A 150 22.40 23.41 1.01
N GLU A 151 21.71 24.48 0.61
CA GLU A 151 22.10 25.87 0.89
C GLU A 151 22.18 26.12 2.39
N HIS A 152 21.13 25.77 3.15
CA HIS A 152 21.14 25.87 4.62
C HIS A 152 22.16 24.95 5.32
N ALA A 153 22.59 23.86 4.67
CA ALA A 153 23.66 23.00 5.19
C ALA A 153 25.06 23.51 4.83
N THR A 154 25.19 24.43 3.88
CA THR A 154 26.47 25.12 3.58
C THR A 154 26.65 26.39 4.39
N GLU A 155 25.56 26.98 4.88
CA GLU A 155 25.55 28.17 5.74
C GLU A 155 25.72 27.82 7.23
N TYR A 156 26.61 26.88 7.56
CA TYR A 156 27.07 26.72 8.94
C TYR A 156 28.00 27.87 9.28
N VAL A 157 27.42 28.92 9.84
CA VAL A 157 28.15 29.98 10.57
C VAL A 157 28.98 29.28 11.64
N LYS A 158 30.31 29.34 11.49
CA LYS A 158 31.23 28.83 12.51
C LYS A 158 31.30 29.87 13.62
N ASP A 159 30.64 29.60 14.73
CA ASP A 159 30.89 30.33 15.97
C ASP A 159 32.26 29.93 16.52
N ASN A 160 33.16 30.90 16.62
CA ASN A 160 34.43 30.75 17.30
C ASN A 160 34.24 31.19 18.75
N PHE A 161 34.25 30.25 19.70
CA PHE A 161 34.19 30.53 21.13
C PHE A 161 35.56 30.29 21.78
N GLU A 162 35.95 31.18 22.68
CA GLU A 162 37.20 31.09 23.42
C GLU A 162 37.07 30.10 24.60
N PHE A 163 38.18 29.47 24.97
CA PHE A 163 38.21 28.44 26.01
C PHE A 163 37.97 29.08 27.39
N GLY A 164 36.79 28.87 27.95
CA GLY A 164 36.35 29.47 29.22
C GLY A 164 35.00 30.18 29.14
N GLU A 165 34.50 30.43 27.92
CA GLU A 165 33.15 30.91 27.72
C GLU A 165 32.15 29.78 28.05
N THR A 166 31.30 29.98 29.05
CA THR A 166 30.29 28.99 29.42
C THR A 166 29.21 29.00 28.34
N VAL A 167 29.26 27.99 27.46
CA VAL A 167 28.29 27.77 26.39
C VAL A 167 26.88 27.89 26.96
N HIS A 168 26.09 28.76 26.35
CA HIS A 168 24.66 29.00 26.53
C HIS A 168 23.96 27.85 27.26
N CYS A 169 23.31 28.15 28.38
CA CYS A 169 22.51 27.24 29.21
C CYS A 169 21.89 26.10 28.36
N PRO A 170 22.05 24.82 28.75
CA PRO A 170 21.72 23.68 27.89
C PRO A 170 20.36 23.88 27.23
N PRO A 171 20.22 23.57 25.94
CA PRO A 171 19.03 23.90 25.19
C PRO A 171 17.79 23.36 25.90
N ASN A 172 16.86 24.25 26.22
CA ASN A 172 15.59 23.88 26.82
C ASN A 172 14.80 23.03 25.81
N LEU A 173 14.70 21.73 26.08
CA LEU A 173 13.93 20.80 25.26
C LEU A 173 12.44 21.16 25.37
N THR A 174 11.94 21.92 24.40
CA THR A 174 10.50 22.23 24.28
C THR A 174 9.65 20.99 24.05
N VAL A 175 10.25 19.93 23.50
CA VAL A 175 9.57 18.68 23.15
C VAL A 175 9.87 17.61 24.19
N LYS A 176 8.81 17.10 24.81
CA LYS A 176 8.93 16.01 25.80
C LYS A 176 9.37 14.69 25.16
N PRO A 177 10.18 13.90 25.87
CA PRO A 177 10.53 12.57 25.41
C PRO A 177 9.27 11.70 25.32
N ARG A 178 9.20 10.88 24.26
CA ARG A 178 8.01 10.11 23.83
C ARG A 178 7.41 9.16 24.90
N LYS A 179 8.10 8.92 26.02
CA LYS A 179 7.69 7.99 27.08
C LYS A 179 7.71 8.59 28.49
N ALA A 180 7.80 9.92 28.63
CA ALA A 180 7.65 10.52 29.95
C ALA A 180 6.25 10.25 30.50
N VAL A 181 6.19 9.77 31.74
CA VAL A 181 4.95 9.67 32.51
C VAL A 181 4.46 11.10 32.74
N ILE A 182 3.30 11.43 32.18
CA ILE A 182 2.68 12.74 32.38
C ILE A 182 2.11 12.75 33.79
N ASN A 183 2.91 13.23 34.75
CA ASN A 183 2.40 13.47 36.10
C ASN A 183 1.32 14.57 36.02
N HIS A 184 0.35 14.51 36.94
CA HIS A 184 -0.81 15.40 37.06
C HIS A 184 -0.48 16.91 37.16
N PHE A 185 0.80 17.28 37.19
CA PHE A 185 1.30 18.59 37.57
C PHE A 185 1.46 19.58 36.42
N GLU A 186 1.22 19.17 35.17
CA GLU A 186 1.22 20.11 34.05
C GLU A 186 -0.19 20.60 33.77
N ASN A 187 -0.55 21.64 34.52
CA ASN A 187 -1.76 22.45 34.42
C ASN A 187 -1.83 23.12 33.04
N ARG A 188 -2.23 22.35 32.03
CA ARG A 188 -2.63 22.92 30.74
C ARG A 188 -3.99 23.60 30.94
N PRO A 189 -4.12 24.91 30.63
CA PRO A 189 -5.40 25.60 30.76
C PRO A 189 -6.47 24.88 29.91
N GLY A 190 -7.64 24.64 30.51
CA GLY A 190 -8.78 23.97 29.86
C GLY A 190 -8.83 22.44 30.02
N ARG A 191 -8.04 21.85 30.93
CA ARG A 191 -8.18 20.41 31.23
C ARG A 191 -9.48 20.13 31.97
N LYS A 192 -10.21 19.11 31.51
CA LYS A 192 -11.51 18.70 32.08
C LYS A 192 -11.43 18.24 33.53
N ASP A 193 -10.25 17.96 34.07
CA ASP A 193 -10.04 17.48 35.43
C ASP A 193 -9.79 18.62 36.43
N ASP A 194 -9.32 19.79 35.96
CA ASP A 194 -9.13 21.02 36.76
C ASP A 194 -10.30 22.01 36.61
N LEU A 195 -11.43 21.56 36.05
CA LEU A 195 -12.61 22.41 35.98
C LEU A 195 -13.19 22.57 37.39
N PHE A 196 -13.31 23.80 37.85
CA PHE A 196 -13.90 24.16 39.14
C PHE A 196 -15.28 23.53 39.39
N LEU A 197 -16.13 23.45 38.35
CA LEU A 197 -17.43 22.80 38.45
C LEU A 197 -17.31 21.30 38.80
N LYS A 198 -16.23 20.65 38.35
CA LYS A 198 -15.98 19.23 38.59
C LYS A 198 -15.43 18.98 40.00
N SER A 199 -14.69 19.90 40.60
CA SER A 199 -14.32 19.81 42.02
C SER A 199 -15.56 19.97 42.90
N MET A 200 -16.43 20.94 42.60
CA MET A 200 -17.69 21.12 43.35
C MET A 200 -18.66 19.94 43.21
N LEU A 201 -18.68 19.28 42.04
CA LEU A 201 -19.48 18.06 41.82
C LEU A 201 -18.83 16.79 42.40
N ALA A 202 -17.51 16.77 42.60
CA ALA A 202 -16.81 15.64 43.22
C ALA A 202 -17.08 15.56 44.73
N ASP A 203 -17.28 16.71 45.38
CA ASP A 203 -17.59 16.80 46.81
C ASP A 203 -19.04 16.38 47.12
N THR A 204 -19.94 16.47 46.13
CA THR A 204 -21.35 16.07 46.25
C THR A 204 -21.56 14.60 45.88
N GLY A 205 -20.98 13.71 46.70
CA GLY A 205 -21.52 12.36 46.93
C GLY A 205 -21.47 11.32 45.81
N ASN A 206 -20.90 11.59 44.64
CA ASN A 206 -20.76 10.60 43.56
C ASN A 206 -19.29 10.22 43.29
N SER A 207 -18.59 9.79 44.34
CA SER A 207 -17.21 9.29 44.30
C SER A 207 -17.11 7.79 43.98
N ALA A 208 -17.90 7.27 43.04
CA ALA A 208 -17.77 5.90 42.56
C ALA A 208 -17.16 5.89 41.15
N LYS A 209 -15.86 6.22 41.01
CA LYS A 209 -14.95 5.82 39.89
C LYS A 209 -13.56 6.48 39.94
N THR A 210 -12.97 6.73 41.10
CA THR A 210 -11.51 6.93 41.18
C THR A 210 -10.85 5.55 41.27
N LYS A 211 -10.35 5.08 40.13
CA LYS A 211 -9.64 3.79 40.00
C LYS A 211 -8.34 3.86 40.80
N LYS A 212 -8.26 3.11 41.90
CA LYS A 212 -7.00 2.82 42.60
C LYS A 212 -6.07 2.05 41.66
N ILE A 213 -4.79 2.39 41.72
CA ILE A 213 -3.70 1.94 40.82
C ILE A 213 -3.25 0.49 41.12
N SER A 214 -3.76 -0.15 42.16
CA SER A 214 -3.34 -1.50 42.61
C SER A 214 -3.95 -2.68 41.83
N ASP A 215 -4.95 -2.47 40.96
CA ASP A 215 -5.69 -3.57 40.30
C ASP A 215 -5.21 -3.88 38.87
N VAL A 216 -3.93 -3.59 38.57
CA VAL A 216 -3.35 -3.82 37.23
C VAL A 216 -2.98 -5.30 37.01
N ILE A 217 -2.83 -6.12 38.05
CA ILE A 217 -2.24 -7.47 37.91
C ILE A 217 -3.27 -8.59 37.67
N LEU A 218 -4.56 -8.41 37.95
CA LEU A 218 -5.57 -9.46 37.76
C LEU A 218 -6.77 -9.02 36.91
N LYS A 219 -6.51 -8.41 35.75
CA LYS A 219 -7.55 -8.22 34.74
C LYS A 219 -7.51 -9.34 33.70
N LYS A 220 -8.50 -10.23 33.83
CA LYS A 220 -9.10 -10.99 32.71
C LYS A 220 -9.11 -10.10 31.46
N PRO A 221 -8.78 -10.61 30.25
CA PRO A 221 -8.72 -9.79 29.05
C PRO A 221 -10.09 -9.13 28.87
N SER A 222 -10.15 -7.83 29.14
CA SER A 222 -11.34 -7.05 28.87
C SER A 222 -11.64 -7.25 27.40
N LYS A 223 -12.89 -7.57 27.11
CA LYS A 223 -13.48 -7.35 25.79
C LYS A 223 -13.34 -5.85 25.51
N SER A 224 -12.16 -5.40 25.09
CA SER A 224 -12.05 -4.30 24.16
C SER A 224 -12.73 -4.83 22.93
N ALA A 225 -14.05 -4.73 22.93
CA ALA A 225 -14.84 -4.61 21.75
C ALA A 225 -14.17 -3.47 20.97
N ILE A 226 -13.20 -3.86 20.13
CA ILE A 226 -13.02 -3.27 18.82
C ILE A 226 -14.47 -3.11 18.37
N GLN A 227 -14.96 -1.88 18.41
CA GLN A 227 -16.26 -1.57 17.86
C GLN A 227 -16.10 -1.98 16.41
N ARG A 228 -16.52 -3.21 16.10
CA ARG A 228 -16.58 -3.71 14.74
C ARG A 228 -17.51 -2.71 14.09
N LYS A 229 -16.96 -1.76 13.33
CA LYS A 229 -17.76 -0.82 12.57
C LYS A 229 -18.76 -1.69 11.85
N ALA A 230 -20.03 -1.54 12.18
CA ALA A 230 -21.06 -2.36 11.59
C ALA A 230 -20.91 -2.16 10.08
N PHE A 231 -20.54 -3.22 9.36
CA PHE A 231 -20.40 -3.19 7.90
C PHE A 231 -21.79 -3.18 7.26
N THR A 232 -22.65 -2.28 7.73
CA THR A 232 -24.03 -2.12 7.31
C THR A 232 -24.07 -1.08 6.19
N GLY A 233 -24.71 -1.43 5.07
CA GLY A 233 -24.83 -0.57 3.90
C GLY A 233 -24.50 -1.26 2.58
N LYS A 234 -24.74 -0.55 1.47
CA LYS A 234 -24.46 -1.05 0.12
C LYS A 234 -22.95 -1.25 -0.06
N ARG A 235 -22.52 -2.41 -0.61
CA ARG A 235 -21.10 -2.75 -0.83
C ARG A 235 -20.30 -1.66 -1.57
N LYS A 236 -20.96 -0.93 -2.49
CA LYS A 236 -20.33 0.15 -3.28
C LYS A 236 -20.00 1.39 -2.44
N ALA A 237 -20.65 1.59 -1.30
CA ALA A 237 -20.43 2.74 -0.41
C ALA A 237 -19.28 2.54 0.59
N LEU A 238 -18.79 1.31 0.75
CA LEU A 238 -17.70 0.99 1.68
C LEU A 238 -16.33 1.30 1.08
N SER A 239 -15.33 1.51 1.94
CA SER A 239 -13.92 1.60 1.53
C SER A 239 -13.49 0.33 0.78
N ILE A 240 -12.52 0.45 -0.12
CA ILE A 240 -11.95 -0.71 -0.85
C ILE A 240 -11.36 -1.73 0.12
N SER A 241 -10.76 -1.28 1.23
CA SER A 241 -10.27 -2.17 2.30
C SER A 241 -11.38 -3.04 2.87
N ASP A 242 -12.51 -2.41 3.18
CA ASP A 242 -13.62 -3.02 3.88
C ASP A 242 -14.38 -3.99 2.96
N ARG A 243 -14.52 -3.64 1.68
CA ARG A 243 -15.04 -4.55 0.65
C ARG A 243 -14.23 -5.84 0.57
N ARG A 244 -12.90 -5.74 0.56
CA ARG A 244 -12.00 -6.92 0.52
C ARG A 244 -12.13 -7.78 1.76
N ILE A 245 -12.32 -7.17 2.94
CA ILE A 245 -12.52 -7.90 4.18
C ILE A 245 -13.85 -8.69 4.12
N ILE A 246 -14.94 -8.03 3.71
CA ILE A 246 -16.26 -8.67 3.56
C ILE A 246 -16.27 -9.78 2.52
N GLU A 247 -15.57 -9.61 1.40
CA GLU A 247 -15.44 -10.64 0.37
C GLU A 247 -14.69 -11.87 0.89
N LYS A 248 -13.56 -11.66 1.60
CA LYS A 248 -12.83 -12.76 2.23
C LYS A 248 -13.66 -13.50 3.27
N GLU A 249 -14.41 -12.78 4.10
CA GLU A 249 -15.31 -13.38 5.09
C GLU A 249 -16.43 -14.20 4.42
N ARG A 250 -17.02 -13.67 3.34
CA ARG A 250 -18.02 -14.40 2.53
C ARG A 250 -17.43 -15.69 1.96
N ASP A 251 -16.26 -15.61 1.33
CA ASP A 251 -15.62 -16.77 0.71
C ASP A 251 -15.27 -17.83 1.77
N SER A 252 -14.76 -17.40 2.92
CA SER A 252 -14.49 -18.27 4.06
C SER A 252 -15.76 -18.98 4.55
N ALA A 253 -16.89 -18.27 4.67
CA ALA A 253 -18.16 -18.85 5.10
C ALA A 253 -18.70 -19.86 4.06
N VAL A 254 -18.60 -19.55 2.76
CA VAL A 254 -19.00 -20.47 1.68
C VAL A 254 -18.15 -21.73 1.70
N LEU A 255 -16.83 -21.62 1.91
CA LEU A 255 -15.93 -22.78 2.00
C LEU A 255 -16.27 -23.65 3.22
N ALA A 256 -16.48 -23.04 4.38
CA ALA A 256 -16.88 -23.76 5.59
C ALA A 256 -18.22 -24.49 5.39
N TYR A 257 -19.21 -23.83 4.79
CA TYR A 257 -20.49 -24.46 4.46
C TYR A 257 -20.34 -25.63 3.49
N ARG A 258 -19.52 -25.49 2.44
CA ARG A 258 -19.21 -26.59 1.51
C ARG A 258 -18.55 -27.77 2.20
N GLN A 259 -17.63 -27.52 3.13
CA GLN A 259 -17.00 -28.58 3.92
C GLN A 259 -18.01 -29.29 4.82
N LEU A 260 -18.87 -28.53 5.52
CA LEU A 260 -19.94 -29.10 6.33
C LEU A 260 -20.90 -29.96 5.48
N LYS A 261 -21.30 -29.47 4.30
CA LYS A 261 -22.18 -30.21 3.39
C LYS A 261 -21.53 -31.51 2.89
N LYS A 262 -20.23 -31.48 2.53
CA LYS A 262 -19.48 -32.69 2.18
C LYS A 262 -19.45 -33.69 3.34
N ASN A 263 -19.24 -33.21 4.57
CA ASN A 263 -19.21 -34.07 5.74
C ASN A 263 -20.58 -34.68 6.07
N VAL A 264 -21.69 -33.99 5.76
CA VAL A 264 -23.04 -34.53 5.91
C VAL A 264 -23.28 -35.65 4.90
N ASN A 265 -22.95 -35.43 3.63
CA ASN A 265 -23.11 -36.46 2.59
C ASN A 265 -22.26 -37.71 2.87
N ASN A 266 -21.03 -37.54 3.35
CA ASN A 266 -20.15 -38.66 3.71
C ASN A 266 -20.58 -39.41 4.99
N LYS A 267 -21.55 -38.88 5.76
CA LYS A 267 -22.13 -39.57 6.93
C LYS A 267 -23.38 -40.38 6.58
N THR A 268 -24.00 -40.08 5.44
CA THR A 268 -25.20 -40.78 4.95
C THR A 268 -24.88 -41.96 4.03
N GLU A 269 -23.60 -42.14 3.69
CA GLU A 269 -23.03 -43.33 3.04
C GLU A 269 -22.36 -44.23 4.10
#